data_AF-A0A9Q9DWF1-F1
#
_entry.id   AF-A0A9Q9DWF1-F1
#
_cell.length_a   1.000
_cell.length_b   1.000
_cell.length_c   1.000
_cell.angle_alpha   90.00
_cell.angle_beta   90.00
_cell.angle_gamma   90.00
#
_symmetry.space_group_name_H-M   'P 1'
#
loop_
_entity.id
_entity.type
_entity.pdbx_description
1 polymer ?
#
loop_
_entity_poly.entity_id
_entity_poly.type
_entity_poly.pdbx_seq_one_letter_code
_entity_poly.pdbx_strand_id
1 'polypeptide(L)'
;MSKSYAPTSSRMPSRISSAPEHSPAISNGSKFDPSRLYIPSTAYPRGQPPSRQQSLATHVPSVASTRYLAPYHPMIYREPLKCITYEMVFDRIYLLLRDNLPEWWTETHEALHHLTRRMSENIIRRGQQGAFGPGGLASLTQIFVCIGHENVHRYMCLAVQPSFGDVQIILRGDSCEQEGMELIFDHVVMASCREGFDKRAAVVYKEISTTASTYKSRK
;
A
#
# COMPACT_ATOMS: atom_id res chain seq x y z
N MET A 1 9.98 -66.01 -20.03
CA MET A 1 8.69 -66.46 -19.47
C MET A 1 7.82 -65.23 -19.28
N SER A 2 6.77 -65.16 -20.09
CA SER A 2 5.82 -64.06 -20.20
C SER A 2 4.85 -64.02 -19.01
N LYS A 3 4.37 -62.83 -18.65
CA LYS A 3 2.95 -62.58 -18.36
C LYS A 3 2.62 -61.10 -18.50
N SER A 4 1.93 -60.82 -19.60
CA SER A 4 1.19 -59.62 -19.95
C SER A 4 -0.14 -59.60 -19.18
N TYR A 5 -0.58 -58.42 -18.71
CA TYR A 5 -2.00 -58.08 -18.55
C TYR A 5 -2.19 -56.54 -18.57
N ALA A 6 -2.71 -56.05 -19.70
CA ALA A 6 -3.76 -55.01 -19.76
C ALA A 6 -5.02 -55.75 -20.29
N PRO A 7 -6.29 -55.33 -20.08
CA PRO A 7 -6.83 -54.01 -20.46
C PRO A 7 -7.84 -53.47 -19.37
N THR A 8 -8.54 -52.32 -19.47
CA THR A 8 -9.64 -52.01 -20.40
C THR A 8 -10.16 -50.59 -20.20
N SER A 9 -10.57 -50.01 -21.32
CA SER A 9 -11.28 -48.75 -21.54
C SER A 9 -12.73 -48.79 -21.02
N SER A 10 -13.24 -47.65 -20.55
CA SER A 10 -14.67 -47.33 -20.53
C SER A 10 -14.87 -45.84 -20.85
N ARG A 11 -15.73 -45.58 -21.82
CA ARG A 11 -16.02 -44.30 -22.48
C ARG A 11 -17.52 -44.00 -22.28
N MET A 12 -17.85 -42.71 -22.17
CA MET A 12 -19.17 -42.04 -22.37
C MET A 12 -20.19 -42.12 -21.21
N PRO A 13 -21.24 -41.24 -21.14
CA PRO A 13 -21.60 -40.10 -22.00
C PRO A 13 -21.92 -38.77 -21.28
N SER A 14 -22.06 -37.74 -22.10
CA SER A 14 -22.65 -36.41 -21.92
C SER A 14 -24.00 -36.41 -21.18
N ARG A 15 -24.25 -35.37 -20.37
CA ARG A 15 -25.61 -34.89 -20.09
C ARG A 15 -25.68 -33.37 -20.22
N ILE A 16 -26.29 -32.96 -21.33
CA ILE A 16 -26.91 -31.67 -21.55
C ILE A 16 -28.04 -31.54 -20.52
N SER A 17 -28.09 -30.42 -19.80
CA SER A 17 -29.34 -29.97 -19.17
C SER A 17 -29.51 -28.49 -19.47
N SER A 18 -30.52 -28.25 -20.30
CA SER A 18 -31.01 -26.99 -20.81
C SER A 18 -32.09 -26.39 -19.92
N ALA A 19 -32.08 -25.05 -19.87
CA ALA A 19 -33.18 -24.10 -19.60
C ALA A 19 -33.60 -23.81 -18.13
N PRO A 20 -34.21 -22.63 -17.84
CA PRO A 20 -34.57 -21.51 -18.74
C PRO A 20 -33.98 -20.14 -18.37
N GLU A 21 -34.01 -19.26 -19.37
CA GLU A 21 -33.89 -17.81 -19.28
C GLU A 21 -34.91 -17.21 -18.29
N HIS A 22 -34.43 -16.32 -17.42
CA HIS A 22 -35.25 -15.25 -16.88
C HIS A 22 -34.44 -13.96 -16.88
N SER A 23 -34.63 -13.15 -17.93
CA SER A 23 -34.29 -11.75 -17.94
C SER A 23 -35.26 -10.97 -17.04
N PRO A 24 -34.78 -10.11 -16.12
CA PRO A 24 -35.54 -8.96 -15.69
C PRO A 24 -35.20 -7.80 -16.63
N ALA A 25 -36.20 -7.34 -17.37
CA ALA A 25 -36.18 -6.02 -17.98
C ALA A 25 -36.09 -4.98 -16.86
N ILE A 26 -34.93 -4.31 -16.74
CA ILE A 26 -34.82 -3.11 -15.92
C ILE A 26 -34.91 -1.90 -16.83
N SER A 27 -35.91 -1.09 -16.49
CA SER A 27 -36.40 0.07 -17.17
C SER A 27 -35.43 1.25 -17.13
N ASN A 28 -35.51 2.03 -18.20
CA ASN A 28 -35.35 3.48 -18.30
C ASN A 28 -34.07 4.12 -17.75
N GLY A 29 -33.28 4.63 -18.71
CA GLY A 29 -32.10 5.43 -18.49
C GLY A 29 -32.32 6.60 -17.52
N SER A 30 -31.45 6.65 -16.52
CA SER A 30 -31.14 7.86 -15.78
C SER A 30 -30.50 8.85 -16.75
N LYS A 31 -31.31 9.76 -17.31
CA LYS A 31 -30.81 10.96 -17.96
C LYS A 31 -30.15 11.82 -16.88
N PHE A 32 -28.83 11.96 -16.99
CA PHE A 32 -28.07 12.94 -16.22
C PHE A 32 -28.69 14.33 -16.44
N ASP A 33 -29.14 14.95 -15.36
CA ASP A 33 -29.70 16.31 -15.36
C ASP A 33 -28.61 17.31 -14.92
N PRO A 34 -28.06 18.12 -15.84
CA PRO A 34 -27.01 19.08 -15.53
C PRO A 34 -27.48 20.24 -14.64
N SER A 35 -28.78 20.42 -14.44
CA SER A 35 -29.32 21.50 -13.60
C SER A 35 -29.08 21.30 -12.09
N ARG A 36 -28.60 20.12 -11.67
CA ARG A 36 -28.18 19.83 -10.29
C ARG A 36 -26.79 20.36 -9.90
N LEU A 37 -26.06 20.99 -10.83
CA LEU A 37 -24.75 21.59 -10.59
C LEU A 37 -24.79 23.11 -10.36
N TYR A 38 -25.96 23.69 -10.07
CA TYR A 38 -26.04 25.11 -9.74
C TYR A 38 -25.53 25.37 -8.32
N ILE A 39 -24.27 25.80 -8.21
CA ILE A 39 -23.69 26.34 -6.98
C ILE A 39 -23.93 27.87 -7.01
N PRO A 40 -24.75 28.44 -6.11
CA PRO A 40 -24.97 29.88 -6.06
C PRO A 40 -23.65 30.62 -5.77
N SER A 41 -23.41 31.76 -6.44
CA SER A 41 -22.23 32.61 -6.23
C SER A 41 -22.07 33.16 -4.80
N THR A 42 -23.00 32.87 -3.89
CA THR A 42 -22.93 33.18 -2.45
C THR A 42 -22.16 32.11 -1.65
N ALA A 43 -21.76 31.00 -2.26
CA ALA A 43 -20.99 29.93 -1.60
C ALA A 43 -19.50 30.25 -1.39
N TYR A 44 -19.01 31.40 -1.89
CA TYR A 44 -17.66 31.90 -1.63
C TYR A 44 -17.70 32.98 -0.54
N PRO A 45 -16.92 32.85 0.56
CA PRO A 45 -16.79 33.92 1.53
C PRO A 45 -16.18 35.16 0.86
N ARG A 46 -16.90 36.28 1.00
CA ARG A 46 -16.59 37.60 0.44
C ARG A 46 -15.23 38.06 0.99
N GLY A 47 -14.27 38.33 0.10
CA GLY A 47 -12.99 38.90 0.45
C GLY A 47 -13.15 40.22 1.21
N GLN A 48 -12.60 40.28 2.43
CA GLN A 48 -12.41 41.53 3.16
C GLN A 48 -11.09 42.19 2.70
N PRO A 49 -11.07 43.51 2.48
CA PRO A 49 -9.84 44.26 2.23
C PRO A 49 -9.00 44.44 3.51
N PRO A 50 -7.68 44.66 3.40
CA PRO A 50 -6.78 44.68 4.54
C PRO A 50 -6.85 46.02 5.30
N SER A 51 -7.34 45.97 6.53
CA SER A 51 -7.14 47.04 7.51
C SER A 51 -5.69 46.97 8.03
N ARG A 52 -4.87 47.94 7.64
CA ARG A 52 -3.57 48.21 8.26
C ARG A 52 -3.78 48.49 9.76
N GLN A 53 -3.23 47.64 10.61
CA GLN A 53 -2.92 47.98 11.99
C GLN A 53 -1.44 47.68 12.21
N GLN A 54 -0.62 48.73 12.17
CA GLN A 54 0.79 48.68 12.53
C GLN A 54 0.88 48.52 14.05
N SER A 55 1.01 47.29 14.51
CA SER A 55 1.47 46.99 15.86
C SER A 55 2.99 46.90 15.81
N LEU A 56 3.68 47.89 16.40
CA LEU A 56 5.09 47.76 16.76
C LEU A 56 5.21 46.59 17.74
N ALA A 57 5.64 45.43 17.25
CA ALA A 57 6.08 44.32 18.08
C ALA A 57 7.55 44.08 17.77
N THR A 58 8.37 44.31 18.79
CA THR A 58 9.80 44.07 18.88
C THR A 58 10.18 42.75 18.21
N HIS A 59 10.95 42.86 17.12
CA HIS A 59 11.39 41.74 16.31
C HIS A 59 12.48 40.97 17.06
N VAL A 60 12.10 40.08 17.97
CA VAL A 60 12.99 39.01 18.42
C VAL A 60 13.18 38.08 17.21
N PRO A 61 14.41 37.71 16.82
CA PRO A 61 14.60 36.72 15.77
C PRO A 61 13.87 35.45 16.19
N SER A 62 12.82 35.10 15.44
CA SER A 62 12.17 33.80 15.53
C SER A 62 13.22 32.77 15.19
N VAL A 63 13.84 32.22 16.23
CA VAL A 63 14.68 31.03 16.10
C VAL A 63 13.77 29.99 15.48
N ALA A 64 14.09 29.59 14.25
CA ALA A 64 13.35 28.58 13.52
C ALA A 64 13.14 27.40 14.47
N SER A 65 11.89 27.23 14.91
CA SER A 65 11.48 26.08 15.69
C SER A 65 11.68 24.89 14.77
N THR A 66 12.77 24.15 14.97
CA THR A 66 12.93 22.78 14.50
C THR A 66 11.69 22.07 15.02
N ARG A 67 10.70 21.89 14.15
CA ARG A 67 9.48 21.15 14.46
C ARG A 67 9.93 19.72 14.71
N TYR A 68 10.20 19.38 15.97
CA TYR A 68 10.16 18.01 16.42
C TYR A 68 8.74 17.54 16.09
N LEU A 69 8.60 16.82 14.98
CA LEU A 69 7.35 16.15 14.65
C LEU A 69 7.09 15.19 15.82
N ALA A 70 6.01 15.43 16.57
CA ALA A 70 5.61 14.53 17.63
C ALA A 70 5.50 13.10 17.09
N PRO A 71 5.75 12.07 17.93
CA PRO A 71 5.62 10.69 17.51
C PRO A 71 4.28 10.43 16.81
N TYR A 72 4.35 9.83 15.62
CA TYR A 72 3.14 9.49 14.87
C TYR A 72 2.42 8.31 15.53
N HIS A 73 1.11 8.45 15.75
CA HIS A 73 0.30 7.41 16.38
C HIS A 73 -0.66 6.83 15.33
N PRO A 74 -0.36 5.66 14.73
CA PRO A 74 -1.21 5.05 13.71
C PRO A 74 -2.52 4.54 14.32
N MET A 75 -3.63 4.69 13.57
CA MET A 75 -4.92 4.12 13.96
C MET A 75 -5.05 2.67 13.46
N ILE A 76 -5.73 1.84 14.26
CA ILE A 76 -6.15 0.50 13.85
C ILE A 76 -7.62 0.55 13.47
N TYR A 77 -7.92 0.23 12.22
CA TYR A 77 -9.27 0.27 11.67
C TYR A 77 -9.95 -1.10 11.78
N ARG A 78 -11.24 -1.10 12.10
CA ARG A 78 -12.06 -2.33 12.14
C ARG A 78 -12.69 -2.59 10.78
N GLU A 79 -12.58 -3.81 10.31
CA GLU A 79 -13.21 -4.30 9.07
C GLU A 79 -14.67 -4.76 9.34
N PRO A 80 -15.56 -4.75 8.32
CA PRO A 80 -15.34 -4.33 6.94
C PRO A 80 -15.38 -2.81 6.77
N LEU A 81 -14.48 -2.28 5.96
CA LEU A 81 -14.44 -0.85 5.62
C LEU A 81 -15.39 -0.51 4.46
N LYS A 82 -16.07 0.64 4.57
CA LYS A 82 -16.91 1.17 3.46
C LYS A 82 -16.05 1.68 2.29
N CYS A 83 -14.89 2.24 2.60
CA CYS A 83 -13.89 2.68 1.64
C CYS A 83 -12.51 2.64 2.30
N ILE A 84 -11.46 2.51 1.49
CA ILE A 84 -10.07 2.58 1.94
C ILE A 84 -9.52 3.94 1.53
N THR A 85 -9.08 4.74 2.51
CA THR A 85 -8.46 6.05 2.27
C THR A 85 -6.93 5.96 2.27
N TYR A 86 -6.27 7.04 1.83
CA TYR A 86 -4.82 7.15 1.89
C TYR A 86 -4.30 7.00 3.32
N GLU A 87 -4.96 7.62 4.30
CA GLU A 87 -4.57 7.58 5.72
C GLU A 87 -4.65 6.16 6.27
N MET A 88 -5.69 5.41 5.89
CA MET A 88 -5.84 4.00 6.29
C MET A 88 -4.71 3.12 5.74
N VAL A 89 -4.32 3.35 4.47
CA VAL A 89 -3.18 2.67 3.84
C VAL A 89 -1.88 3.07 4.54
N PHE A 90 -1.72 4.36 4.83
CA PHE A 90 -0.55 4.89 5.53
C PHE A 90 -0.38 4.25 6.90
N ASP A 91 -1.42 4.24 7.73
CA ASP A 91 -1.38 3.62 9.06
C ASP A 91 -1.08 2.13 9.00
N ARG A 92 -1.69 1.42 8.05
CA ARG A 92 -1.43 0.00 7.85
C ARG A 92 0.03 -0.26 7.51
N ILE A 93 0.60 0.50 6.58
CA ILE A 93 2.02 0.37 6.21
C ILE A 93 2.92 0.79 7.37
N TYR A 94 2.59 1.87 8.09
CA TYR A 94 3.38 2.36 9.22
C TYR A 94 3.55 1.25 10.26
N LEU A 95 2.44 0.61 10.65
CA LEU A 95 2.45 -0.51 11.59
C LEU A 95 3.30 -1.67 11.07
N LEU A 96 3.11 -2.07 9.81
CA LEU A 96 3.87 -3.17 9.21
C LEU A 96 5.38 -2.90 9.16
N LEU A 97 5.78 -1.68 8.81
CA LEU A 97 7.19 -1.29 8.77
C LEU A 97 7.76 -1.20 10.18
N ARG A 98 7.04 -0.58 11.12
CA ARG A 98 7.45 -0.49 12.53
C ARG A 98 7.71 -1.87 13.15
N ASP A 99 6.85 -2.84 12.87
CA ASP A 99 6.93 -4.16 13.50
C ASP A 99 8.00 -5.08 12.85
N ASN A 100 8.49 -4.72 11.65
CA ASN A 100 9.44 -5.55 10.88
C ASN A 100 10.82 -4.90 10.67
N LEU A 101 10.97 -3.61 10.95
CA LEU A 101 12.25 -2.89 10.88
C LEU A 101 12.92 -2.76 12.27
N PRO A 102 14.24 -2.55 12.33
CA PRO A 102 14.94 -2.30 13.58
C PRO A 102 14.48 -1.03 14.32
N GLU A 103 14.73 -0.98 15.63
CA GLU A 103 14.30 0.10 16.53
C GLU A 103 14.74 1.50 16.08
N TRP A 104 15.91 1.61 15.42
CA TRP A 104 16.43 2.87 14.85
C TRP A 104 15.38 3.63 14.00
N TRP A 105 14.54 2.92 13.26
CA TRP A 105 13.47 3.53 12.44
C TRP A 105 12.40 4.20 13.28
N THR A 106 12.12 3.64 14.47
CA THR A 106 11.12 4.18 15.40
C THR A 106 11.68 5.31 16.24
N GLU A 107 12.98 5.29 16.56
CA GLU A 107 13.68 6.41 17.19
C GLU A 107 13.75 7.61 16.23
N THR A 108 14.00 7.33 14.95
CA THR A 108 14.04 8.33 13.87
C THR A 108 12.67 8.47 13.20
N HIS A 109 11.70 9.03 13.91
CA HIS A 109 10.30 9.16 13.49
C HIS A 109 10.12 9.70 12.05
N GLU A 110 10.93 10.67 11.64
CA GLU A 110 10.90 11.22 10.28
C GLU A 110 11.23 10.17 9.21
N ALA A 111 12.20 9.29 9.47
CA ALA A 111 12.64 8.28 8.52
C ALA A 111 11.52 7.26 8.24
N LEU A 112 10.92 6.70 9.29
CA LEU A 112 9.79 5.78 9.16
C LEU A 112 8.58 6.45 8.51
N HIS A 113 8.28 7.70 8.88
CA HIS A 113 7.18 8.45 8.30
C HIS A 113 7.39 8.72 6.79
N HIS A 114 8.59 9.13 6.38
CA HIS A 114 8.93 9.35 4.97
C HIS A 114 8.88 8.06 4.15
N LEU A 115 9.42 6.97 4.69
CA LEU A 115 9.35 5.66 4.04
C LEU A 115 7.89 5.21 3.87
N THR A 116 7.09 5.31 4.93
CA THR A 116 5.66 4.97 4.92
C THR A 116 4.91 5.78 3.86
N ARG A 117 5.14 7.10 3.81
CA ARG A 117 4.55 7.98 2.79
C ARG A 117 4.86 7.47 1.39
N ARG A 118 6.15 7.20 1.12
CA ARG A 118 6.60 6.74 -0.20
C ARG A 118 5.97 5.41 -0.61
N MET A 119 5.84 4.46 0.32
CA MET A 119 5.18 3.18 0.05
C MET A 119 3.68 3.34 -0.19
N SER A 120 3.02 4.20 0.59
CA SER A 120 1.59 4.50 0.44
C SER A 120 1.30 5.10 -0.93
N GLU A 121 2.08 6.11 -1.33
CA GLU A 121 2.00 6.71 -2.67
C GLU A 121 2.20 5.67 -3.79
N ASN A 122 3.12 4.72 -3.61
CA ASN A 122 3.35 3.66 -4.58
C ASN A 122 2.12 2.75 -4.73
N ILE A 123 1.53 2.31 -3.62
CA ILE A 123 0.29 1.50 -3.62
C ILE A 123 -0.84 2.25 -4.32
N ILE A 124 -1.09 3.52 -3.95
CA ILE A 124 -2.15 4.31 -4.56
C ILE A 124 -1.92 4.48 -6.06
N ARG A 125 -0.68 4.81 -6.48
CA ARG A 125 -0.34 4.95 -7.90
C ARG A 125 -0.54 3.65 -8.67
N ARG A 126 -0.16 2.49 -8.12
CA ARG A 126 -0.40 1.18 -8.74
C ARG A 126 -1.90 0.88 -8.86
N GLY A 127 -2.68 1.18 -7.83
CA GLY A 127 -4.14 1.06 -7.87
C GLY A 127 -4.77 1.93 -8.96
N GLN A 128 -4.33 3.18 -9.07
CA GLN A 128 -4.77 4.11 -10.14
C GLN A 128 -4.39 3.62 -11.55
N GLN A 129 -3.31 2.84 -11.68
CA GLN A 129 -2.89 2.20 -12.93
C GLN A 129 -3.63 0.89 -13.21
N GLY A 130 -4.58 0.48 -12.36
CA GLY A 130 -5.38 -0.73 -12.54
C GLY A 130 -4.72 -2.02 -12.04
N ALA A 131 -3.59 -1.94 -11.32
CA ALA A 131 -2.87 -3.13 -10.83
C ALA A 131 -3.67 -3.98 -9.83
N PHE A 132 -4.75 -3.44 -9.25
CA PHE A 132 -5.61 -4.14 -8.29
C PHE A 132 -6.95 -4.57 -8.90
N GLY A 133 -7.10 -4.43 -10.21
CA GLY A 133 -8.35 -4.74 -10.91
C GLY A 133 -9.49 -3.77 -10.58
N PRO A 134 -10.71 -4.04 -11.11
CA PRO A 134 -11.86 -3.14 -10.99
C PRO A 134 -12.40 -3.04 -9.56
N GLY A 135 -12.15 -4.06 -8.73
CA GLY A 135 -12.54 -4.06 -7.31
C GLY A 135 -11.56 -3.36 -6.38
N GLY A 136 -10.35 -3.01 -6.86
CA GLY A 136 -9.31 -2.41 -6.03
C GLY A 136 -8.91 -3.28 -4.84
N LEU A 137 -8.62 -2.62 -3.71
CA LEU A 137 -8.42 -3.28 -2.42
C LEU A 137 -9.75 -3.33 -1.67
N ALA A 138 -10.14 -4.54 -1.25
CA ALA A 138 -11.34 -4.79 -0.45
C ALA A 138 -11.06 -4.71 1.06
N SER A 139 -9.80 -4.91 1.49
CA SER A 139 -9.40 -4.86 2.90
C SER A 139 -7.98 -4.35 3.07
N LEU A 140 -7.70 -3.68 4.21
CA LEU A 140 -6.34 -3.31 4.59
C LEU A 140 -5.44 -4.52 4.89
N THR A 141 -6.03 -5.66 5.23
CA THR A 141 -5.28 -6.91 5.48
C THR A 141 -4.60 -7.44 4.23
N GLN A 142 -5.07 -7.03 3.04
CA GLN A 142 -4.44 -7.33 1.76
C GLN A 142 -3.08 -6.62 1.59
N ILE A 143 -2.74 -5.67 2.47
CA ILE A 143 -1.41 -5.09 2.61
C ILE A 143 -0.72 -5.79 3.77
N PHE A 144 0.42 -6.43 3.50
CA PHE A 144 1.12 -7.26 4.48
C PHE A 144 2.62 -7.31 4.21
N VAL A 145 3.37 -7.74 5.24
CA VAL A 145 4.76 -8.14 5.10
C VAL A 145 4.82 -9.66 5.15
N CYS A 146 5.57 -10.28 4.23
CA CYS A 146 5.77 -11.72 4.18
C CYS A 146 7.20 -12.09 3.80
N ILE A 147 7.50 -13.38 3.85
CA ILE A 147 8.71 -13.97 3.27
C ILE A 147 8.37 -14.51 1.89
N GLY A 148 8.98 -13.94 0.85
CA GLY A 148 8.97 -14.46 -0.50
C GLY A 148 10.07 -15.49 -0.72
N HIS A 149 9.88 -16.32 -1.75
CA HIS A 149 10.80 -17.40 -2.10
C HIS A 149 11.07 -17.44 -3.60
N GLU A 150 12.36 -17.53 -3.95
CA GLU A 150 12.84 -17.67 -5.33
C GLU A 150 13.95 -18.73 -5.38
N ASN A 151 13.60 -19.95 -5.81
CA ASN A 151 14.49 -21.12 -5.88
C ASN A 151 15.07 -21.57 -4.52
N VAL A 152 16.26 -21.11 -4.17
CA VAL A 152 16.93 -21.36 -2.87
C VAL A 152 17.06 -20.08 -2.06
N HIS A 153 16.53 -18.97 -2.59
CA HIS A 153 16.65 -17.65 -2.01
C HIS A 153 15.36 -17.25 -1.33
N ARG A 154 15.50 -16.56 -0.20
CA ARG A 154 14.37 -15.97 0.53
C ARG A 154 14.59 -14.49 0.72
N TYR A 155 13.48 -13.77 0.81
CA TYR A 155 13.52 -12.34 1.08
C TYR A 155 12.28 -11.94 1.85
N MET A 156 12.39 -10.91 2.68
CA MET A 156 11.23 -10.26 3.26
C MET A 156 10.74 -9.15 2.32
N CYS A 157 9.42 -9.00 2.19
CA CYS A 157 8.84 -7.94 1.38
C CYS A 157 7.54 -7.38 1.96
N LEU A 158 7.28 -6.10 1.68
CA LEU A 158 5.97 -5.47 1.79
C LEU A 158 5.23 -5.70 0.47
N ALA A 159 4.04 -6.29 0.54
CA ALA A 159 3.27 -6.66 -0.63
C ALA A 159 1.79 -6.32 -0.48
N VAL A 160 1.11 -6.33 -1.63
CA VAL A 160 -0.34 -6.16 -1.74
C VAL A 160 -0.91 -7.34 -2.51
N GLN A 161 -1.88 -8.05 -1.93
CA GLN A 161 -2.63 -9.11 -2.61
C GLN A 161 -4.06 -8.63 -2.88
N PRO A 162 -4.31 -8.01 -4.04
CA PRO A 162 -5.67 -7.63 -4.43
C PRO A 162 -6.57 -8.87 -4.53
N SER A 163 -7.89 -8.67 -4.46
CA SER A 163 -8.86 -9.77 -4.61
C SER A 163 -8.83 -10.40 -6.00
N PHE A 164 -8.20 -9.71 -6.96
CA PHE A 164 -8.02 -10.13 -8.32
C PHE A 164 -6.59 -9.81 -8.77
N GLY A 165 -5.91 -10.80 -9.36
CA GLY A 165 -4.56 -10.67 -9.90
C GLY A 165 -3.45 -11.19 -9.00
N ASP A 166 -2.20 -10.94 -9.42
CA ASP A 166 -1.00 -11.41 -8.74
C ASP A 166 -0.57 -10.50 -7.60
N VAL A 167 0.13 -11.08 -6.63
CA VAL A 167 0.75 -10.36 -5.51
C VAL A 167 1.70 -9.27 -6.05
N GLN A 168 1.45 -8.04 -5.64
CA GLN A 168 2.24 -6.88 -6.01
C GLN A 168 3.27 -6.57 -4.93
N ILE A 169 4.55 -6.77 -5.23
CA ILE A 169 5.62 -6.42 -4.30
C ILE A 169 5.89 -4.90 -4.36
N ILE A 170 5.80 -4.25 -3.19
CA ILE A 170 5.97 -2.80 -3.03
C ILE A 170 7.40 -2.48 -2.59
N LEU A 171 7.91 -3.22 -1.61
CA LEU A 171 9.29 -3.12 -1.13
C LEU A 171 9.84 -4.53 -0.97
N ARG A 172 10.91 -4.86 -1.70
CA ARG A 172 11.59 -6.16 -1.66
C ARG A 172 12.95 -6.02 -0.98
N GLY A 173 13.17 -6.73 0.12
CA GLY A 173 14.49 -6.84 0.72
C GLY A 173 15.47 -7.65 -0.12
N ASP A 174 16.74 -7.51 0.17
CA ASP A 174 17.78 -8.34 -0.47
C ASP A 174 17.54 -9.82 -0.16
N SER A 175 17.88 -10.68 -1.11
CA SER A 175 17.64 -12.11 -0.98
C SER A 175 18.80 -12.78 -0.24
N CYS A 176 18.48 -13.70 0.68
CA CYS A 176 19.47 -14.55 1.35
C CYS A 176 19.39 -15.98 0.80
N GLU A 177 20.55 -16.59 0.60
CA GLU A 177 20.69 -17.98 0.18
C GLU A 177 20.68 -18.89 1.42
N GLN A 178 19.94 -20.00 1.37
CA GLN A 178 20.15 -21.08 2.32
C GLN A 178 19.72 -22.42 1.72
N GLU A 179 20.67 -23.36 1.66
CA GLU A 179 20.41 -24.76 1.34
C GLU A 179 19.67 -25.44 2.51
N GLY A 180 18.56 -26.11 2.21
CA GLY A 180 17.77 -26.89 3.18
C GLY A 180 16.28 -26.54 3.18
N MET A 181 15.43 -27.56 3.31
CA MET A 181 13.96 -27.44 3.36
C MET A 181 13.50 -27.18 4.81
N GLU A 182 12.47 -26.33 4.92
CA GLU A 182 11.72 -25.87 6.14
C GLU A 182 12.23 -24.61 6.86
N LEU A 183 11.62 -23.47 6.51
CA LEU A 183 12.30 -22.17 6.49
C LEU A 183 11.46 -21.01 7.03
N ILE A 184 10.24 -21.31 7.49
CA ILE A 184 9.33 -20.29 8.04
C ILE A 184 9.62 -20.06 9.53
N PHE A 185 10.33 -21.00 10.19
CA PHE A 185 10.64 -20.94 11.62
C PHE A 185 12.13 -20.91 11.95
N ASP A 186 13.02 -20.91 10.95
CA ASP A 186 14.44 -20.72 11.22
C ASP A 186 14.70 -19.24 11.55
N HIS A 187 14.99 -18.98 12.83
CA HIS A 187 15.30 -17.65 13.34
C HIS A 187 16.46 -16.99 12.59
N VAL A 188 17.42 -17.77 12.09
CA VAL A 188 18.56 -17.26 11.33
C VAL A 188 18.10 -16.70 9.99
N VAL A 189 17.25 -17.44 9.28
CA VAL A 189 16.69 -17.01 7.99
C VAL A 189 15.86 -15.75 8.15
N MET A 190 15.00 -15.74 9.17
CA MET A 190 14.15 -14.60 9.46
C MET A 190 14.99 -13.36 9.78
N ALA A 191 16.09 -13.52 10.53
CA ALA A 191 17.03 -12.43 10.81
C ALA A 191 17.71 -11.94 9.52
N SER A 192 18.24 -12.84 8.68
CA SER A 192 18.86 -12.45 7.40
C SER A 192 17.87 -11.77 6.44
N CYS A 193 16.64 -12.26 6.36
CA CYS A 193 15.58 -11.63 5.57
C CYS A 193 15.23 -10.23 6.11
N ARG A 194 15.14 -10.06 7.44
CA ARG A 194 14.92 -8.75 8.08
C ARG A 194 16.07 -7.79 7.82
N GLU A 195 17.31 -8.25 7.88
CA GLU A 195 18.49 -7.44 7.56
C GLU A 195 18.47 -6.98 6.10
N GLY A 196 18.14 -7.88 5.16
CA GLY A 196 17.97 -7.52 3.74
C GLY A 196 16.84 -6.51 3.52
N PHE A 197 15.75 -6.62 4.28
CA PHE A 197 14.65 -5.67 4.23
C PHE A 197 15.01 -4.29 4.78
N ASP A 198 15.74 -4.25 5.90
CA ASP A 198 16.28 -3.02 6.50
C ASP A 198 17.24 -2.28 5.55
N LYS A 199 18.21 -3.00 4.97
CA LYS A 199 19.14 -2.43 3.97
C LYS A 199 18.39 -1.79 2.82
N ARG A 200 17.36 -2.46 2.29
CA ARG A 200 16.54 -1.90 1.22
C ARG A 200 15.76 -0.67 1.68
N ALA A 201 15.15 -0.72 2.86
CA ALA A 201 14.45 0.42 3.43
C ALA A 201 15.37 1.65 3.55
N ALA A 202 16.61 1.45 4.03
CA ALA A 202 17.62 2.51 4.17
C ALA A 202 18.00 3.12 2.82
N VAL A 203 18.17 2.29 1.78
CA VAL A 203 18.42 2.77 0.40
C VAL A 203 17.28 3.67 -0.07
N VAL A 204 16.03 3.23 0.08
CA VAL A 204 14.86 4.04 -0.33
C VAL A 204 14.79 5.35 0.46
N TYR A 205 15.06 5.32 1.77
CA TYR A 205 15.08 6.54 2.58
C TYR A 205 16.16 7.54 2.13
N LYS A 206 17.34 7.04 1.75
CA LYS A 206 18.42 7.87 1.16
C LYS A 206 17.99 8.49 -0.18
N GLU A 207 17.27 7.76 -1.02
CA GLU A 207 16.69 8.29 -2.27
C GLU A 207 15.67 9.42 -1.99
N ILE A 208 14.82 9.26 -0.96
CA ILE A 208 13.85 10.29 -0.58
C ILE A 208 14.56 11.57 -0.13
N SER A 209 15.57 11.46 0.73
CA SER A 209 16.28 12.61 1.30
C SER A 209 17.10 13.38 0.26
N THR A 210 17.74 12.67 -0.68
CA THR A 210 18.48 13.27 -1.81
C THR A 210 17.57 14.00 -2.79
N THR A 211 16.39 13.42 -3.08
CA THR A 211 15.39 14.06 -3.94
C THR A 211 14.88 15.36 -3.30
N ALA A 212 14.58 15.34 -1.99
CA ALA A 212 14.11 16.51 -1.26
C ALA A 212 15.14 17.66 -1.20
N SER A 213 16.44 17.34 -1.14
CA SER A 213 17.53 18.33 -1.17
C SER A 213 17.63 19.01 -2.54
N THR A 214 17.52 18.24 -3.63
CA THR A 214 17.61 18.75 -5.00
C THR A 214 16.50 19.76 -5.34
N TYR A 215 15.29 19.55 -4.81
CA TYR A 215 14.17 20.50 -4.97
C TYR A 215 14.35 21.80 -4.18
N LYS A 216 15.11 21.79 -3.08
CA LYS A 216 15.42 23.00 -2.30
C LYS A 216 16.52 23.85 -2.94
N SER A 217 17.45 23.25 -3.68
CA SER A 217 18.52 23.99 -4.38
C SER A 217 18.12 24.61 -5.73
N ARG A 218 16.91 24.31 -6.23
CA ARG A 218 16.38 24.83 -7.50
C ARG A 218 15.33 25.93 -7.33
N LYS A 219 15.05 26.36 -6.10
CA LYS A 219 14.21 27.52 -5.78
C LYS A 219 15.08 28.62 -5.21
#